data_AF-A0A535DM79-F1
#
_entry.id   AF-A0A535DM79-F1
#
_cell.length_a   1.000
_cell.length_b   1.000
_cell.length_c   1.000
_cell.angle_alpha   90.00
_cell.angle_beta   90.00
_cell.angle_gamma   90.00
#
_symmetry.space_group_name_H-M   'P 1'
#
loop_
_entity.id
_entity.type
_entity.pdbx_description
1 polymer ?
#
loop_
_entity_poly.entity_id
_entity_poly.type
_entity_poly.pdbx_seq_one_letter_code
_entity_poly.pdbx_strand_id
1 'polypeptide(L)'
;MPTFKRVSLAGSEELFRPTRPQVVSDTDDVIREAVDRHEKVKEIVLRTLHFTPEEIDLLLEAAQTAKYPDRVRAKPALDKFDSLDALRVKIQGEIAD
;
A
#
# COMPACT_ATOMS: atom_id res chain seq x y z
N MET A 1 0.54 -12.00 76.23
CA MET A 1 0.02 -11.37 74.99
C MET A 1 0.41 -9.90 75.01
N PRO A 2 1.41 -9.44 74.24
CA PRO A 2 1.69 -8.02 74.15
C PRO A 2 0.75 -7.37 73.12
N THR A 3 -0.03 -6.41 73.58
CA THR A 3 -0.96 -5.59 72.82
C THR A 3 -0.19 -4.65 71.87
N PHE A 4 -0.49 -4.72 70.56
CA PHE A 4 0.11 -3.82 69.57
C PHE A 4 -0.43 -2.39 69.77
N LYS A 5 0.48 -1.44 69.98
CA LYS A 5 0.18 -0.01 70.06
C LYS A 5 0.00 0.52 68.63
N ARG A 6 -1.22 0.95 68.27
CA ARG A 6 -1.48 1.60 66.98
C ARG A 6 -1.06 3.07 67.08
N VAL A 7 0.02 3.44 66.39
CA VAL A 7 0.46 4.83 66.23
C VAL A 7 -0.11 5.33 64.92
N SER A 8 -0.92 6.39 64.97
CA SER A 8 -1.44 7.04 63.76
C SER A 8 -0.33 7.91 63.17
N LEU A 9 0.16 7.56 61.98
CA LEU A 9 1.15 8.35 61.25
C LEU A 9 0.44 9.53 60.58
N ALA A 10 0.51 10.69 61.23
CA ALA A 10 0.06 11.96 60.66
C ALA A 10 0.79 12.23 59.33
N GLY A 11 0.05 12.58 58.28
CA GLY A 11 0.57 12.80 56.93
C GLY A 11 0.39 11.63 55.96
N SER A 12 -0.07 10.45 56.41
CA SER A 12 -0.40 9.33 55.52
C SER A 12 -1.55 9.65 54.54
N GLU A 13 -2.47 10.54 54.93
CA GLU A 13 -3.57 10.99 54.05
C GLU A 13 -3.10 11.73 52.80
N GLU A 14 -1.90 12.34 52.84
CA GLU A 14 -1.33 13.09 51.71
C GLU A 14 -0.86 12.15 50.58
N LEU A 15 -0.48 10.92 50.93
CA LEU A 15 -0.08 9.86 49.99
C LEU A 15 -1.27 9.21 49.27
N PHE A 16 -2.48 9.31 49.85
CA PHE A 16 -3.70 8.74 49.28
C PHE A 16 -4.64 9.80 48.72
N ARG A 17 -4.16 11.03 48.52
CA ARG A 17 -4.96 12.05 47.84
C ARG A 17 -5.26 11.59 46.41
N PRO A 18 -6.53 11.62 45.97
CA PRO A 18 -6.87 11.36 44.58
C PRO A 18 -6.22 12.45 43.71
N THR A 19 -5.11 12.11 43.05
CA THR A 19 -4.56 12.96 42.01
C THR A 19 -5.54 12.91 40.85
N ARG A 20 -6.38 13.94 40.68
CA ARG A 20 -7.14 14.10 39.43
C ARG A 20 -6.10 14.28 38.32
N PRO A 21 -6.00 13.37 37.34
CA PRO A 21 -5.16 13.64 36.19
C PRO A 21 -5.72 14.88 35.52
N GLN A 22 -4.91 15.93 35.39
CA GLN A 22 -5.25 17.02 34.49
C GLN A 22 -5.29 16.43 33.10
N VAL A 23 -6.50 16.29 32.55
CA VAL A 23 -6.68 15.90 31.14
C VAL A 23 -6.19 17.08 30.32
N VAL A 24 -4.96 16.99 29.83
CA VAL A 24 -4.40 17.93 28.86
C VAL A 24 -5.09 17.63 27.53
N SER A 25 -6.04 18.48 27.16
CA SER A 25 -6.84 18.38 25.92
C SER A 25 -6.01 18.48 24.64
N ASP A 26 -4.76 18.95 24.74
CA ASP A 26 -3.94 19.31 23.58
C ASP A 26 -3.24 18.10 22.94
N THR A 27 -3.44 16.90 23.47
CA THR A 27 -2.86 15.65 22.93
C THR A 27 -3.75 14.95 21.91
N ASP A 28 -5.03 15.32 21.79
CA ASP A 28 -5.96 14.67 20.86
C ASP A 28 -5.69 15.02 19.39
N ASP A 29 -5.03 16.15 19.12
CA ASP A 29 -4.70 16.56 17.75
C ASP A 29 -3.52 15.77 17.16
N VAL A 30 -2.62 15.26 18.00
CA VAL A 30 -1.43 14.50 17.56
C VAL A 30 -1.78 13.06 17.17
N ILE A 31 -2.78 12.47 17.82
CA ILE A 31 -3.18 11.06 17.57
C ILE A 31 -3.92 10.91 16.23
N ARG A 32 -4.45 12.00 15.64
CA ARG A 32 -5.12 11.95 14.33
C ARG A 32 -4.17 11.79 13.15
N GLU A 33 -2.89 12.17 13.31
CA GLU A 33 -1.92 12.11 12.21
C GLU A 33 -1.35 10.70 11.99
N ALA A 34 -1.31 9.88 13.06
CA ALA A 34 -0.84 8.50 13.02
C ALA A 34 -1.96 7.46 12.77
N VAL A 35 -3.15 7.90 12.35
CA VAL A 35 -4.15 6.97 11.82
C VAL A 35 -3.66 6.55 10.44
N ASP A 36 -3.07 5.36 10.42
CA ASP A 36 -2.73 4.53 9.28
C ASP A 36 -3.81 4.67 8.20
N ARG A 37 -3.62 5.68 7.33
CA ARG A 37 -4.45 5.88 6.15
C ARG A 37 -4.13 4.66 5.32
N HIS A 38 -4.99 3.65 5.40
CA HIS A 38 -4.92 2.51 4.50
C HIS A 38 -4.70 3.11 3.12
N GLU A 39 -3.52 2.87 2.54
CA GLU A 39 -3.25 3.31 1.19
C GLU A 39 -4.47 2.89 0.39
N LYS A 40 -5.02 3.79 -0.42
CA LYS A 40 -6.08 3.42 -1.35
C LYS A 40 -5.45 2.41 -2.31
N VAL A 41 -5.45 1.13 -1.91
CA VAL A 41 -5.08 0.00 -2.73
C VAL A 41 -6.07 0.10 -3.87
N LYS A 42 -5.61 0.67 -5.00
CA LYS A 42 -6.41 0.75 -6.20
C LYS A 42 -6.89 -0.66 -6.45
N GLU A 43 -8.20 -0.85 -6.40
CA GLU A 43 -8.82 -2.12 -6.66
C GLU A 43 -8.25 -2.60 -8.00
N ILE A 44 -7.43 -3.66 -7.97
CA ILE A 44 -6.81 -4.18 -9.19
C ILE A 44 -7.96 -4.86 -9.92
N VAL A 45 -8.62 -4.11 -10.81
CA VAL A 45 -9.64 -4.67 -11.70
C VAL A 45 -8.91 -5.61 -12.66
N LEU A 46 -8.88 -6.89 -12.30
CA LEU A 46 -8.30 -7.93 -13.13
C LEU A 46 -9.22 -8.14 -14.34
N ARG A 47 -8.79 -7.69 -15.51
CA ARG A 47 -9.48 -7.93 -16.78
C ARG A 47 -8.95 -9.20 -17.43
N THR A 48 -9.84 -10.15 -17.70
CA THR A 48 -9.51 -11.30 -18.53
C THR A 48 -9.47 -10.87 -19.99
N LEU A 49 -8.34 -11.06 -20.66
CA LEU A 49 -8.14 -10.81 -22.08
C LEU A 49 -7.90 -12.15 -22.80
N HIS A 50 -8.51 -12.31 -23.98
CA HIS A 50 -8.28 -13.47 -24.83
C HIS A 50 -7.27 -13.12 -25.90
N PHE A 51 -6.19 -13.90 -26.00
CA PHE A 51 -5.15 -13.75 -27.01
C PHE A 51 -5.12 -14.96 -27.95
N THR A 52 -4.84 -14.71 -29.22
CA THR A 52 -4.54 -15.80 -30.16
C THR A 52 -3.11 -16.31 -29.94
N PRO A 53 -2.76 -17.51 -30.42
CA PRO A 53 -1.39 -18.02 -30.33
C PRO A 53 -0.35 -17.06 -30.94
N GLU A 54 -0.67 -16.44 -32.07
CA GLU A 54 0.21 -15.50 -32.77
C GLU A 54 0.44 -14.22 -31.95
N GLU A 55 -0.61 -13.72 -31.29
CA GLU A 55 -0.51 -12.57 -30.39
C GLU A 55 0.36 -12.89 -29.16
N ILE A 56 0.29 -14.12 -28.63
CA ILE A 56 1.12 -14.57 -27.51
C ILE A 56 2.60 -14.61 -27.92
N ASP A 57 2.91 -15.15 -29.10
CA ASP A 57 4.29 -15.20 -29.60
C ASP A 57 4.86 -13.79 -29.78
N LEU A 58 4.05 -12.87 -30.30
CA LEU A 58 4.45 -11.47 -30.47
C LEU A 58 4.71 -10.77 -29.12
N LEU A 59 3.88 -11.02 -28.11
CA LEU A 59 4.11 -10.53 -26.74
C LEU A 59 5.40 -11.10 -26.14
N LEU A 60 5.70 -12.37 -26.40
CA LEU A 60 6.93 -13.01 -25.95
C LEU A 60 8.17 -12.37 -26.58
N GLU A 61 8.13 -12.12 -27.90
CA GLU A 61 9.20 -11.41 -28.62
C GLU A 61 9.43 -10.00 -28.04
N ALA A 62 8.35 -9.26 -27.78
CA ALA A 62 8.40 -7.93 -27.19
C ALA A 62 9.02 -7.96 -25.78
N ALA A 63 8.59 -8.90 -24.93
CA ALA A 63 9.13 -9.07 -23.58
C ALA A 63 10.63 -9.41 -23.59
N GLN A 64 11.08 -10.25 -24.51
CA GLN A 64 12.50 -10.56 -24.68
C GLN A 64 13.30 -9.34 -25.14
N THR A 65 12.73 -8.49 -26.00
CA THR A 65 13.37 -7.27 -26.47
C THR A 65 13.52 -6.26 -25.33
N ALA A 66 12.46 -6.07 -24.53
CA ALA A 66 12.50 -5.22 -23.35
C ALA A 66 13.49 -5.73 -22.28
N LYS A 67 13.60 -7.05 -22.10
CA LYS A 67 14.53 -7.66 -21.13
C LYS A 67 16.00 -7.55 -21.55
N TYR A 68 16.27 -7.54 -22.85
CA TYR A 68 17.63 -7.51 -23.40
C TYR A 68 17.75 -6.43 -24.48
N PRO A 69 17.72 -5.14 -24.08
CA PRO A 69 17.75 -4.02 -25.03
C PRO A 69 19.09 -3.91 -25.76
N ASP A 70 20.20 -4.31 -25.12
CA ASP A 70 21.55 -4.21 -25.69
C ASP A 70 21.85 -5.29 -26.75
N ARG A 71 20.95 -6.26 -26.93
CA ARG A 71 21.11 -7.25 -27.99
C ARG A 71 20.83 -6.60 -29.34
N VAL A 72 21.83 -6.62 -30.21
CA VAL A 72 21.68 -6.21 -31.61
C VAL A 72 20.62 -7.07 -32.27
N ARG A 73 19.49 -6.46 -32.65
CA ARG A 73 18.39 -7.09 -33.39
C ARG A 73 18.10 -6.29 -34.66
N ALA A 74 17.59 -6.96 -35.67
CA ALA A 74 17.06 -6.28 -36.85
C ALA A 74 15.90 -5.37 -36.43
N LYS A 75 15.81 -4.19 -37.05
CA LYS A 75 14.64 -3.31 -36.85
C LYS A 75 13.38 -4.11 -37.24
N PRO A 76 12.33 -4.13 -36.39
CA PRO A 76 11.11 -4.84 -36.72
C PRO A 76 10.50 -4.26 -38.01
N ALA A 77 9.92 -5.14 -38.83
CA ALA A 77 9.17 -4.73 -40.01
C ALA A 77 7.96 -3.88 -39.60
N LEU A 78 7.53 -2.97 -40.47
CA LEU A 78 6.42 -2.04 -40.19
C LEU A 78 5.14 -2.80 -39.79
N ASP A 79 4.82 -3.89 -40.48
CA ASP A 79 3.67 -4.75 -40.16
C ASP A 79 3.71 -5.30 -38.73
N LYS A 80 4.91 -5.59 -38.21
CA LYS A 80 5.07 -6.04 -36.82
C LYS A 80 4.79 -4.91 -35.83
N PHE A 81 5.17 -3.68 -36.18
CA PHE A 81 4.90 -2.51 -35.33
C PHE A 81 3.40 -2.26 -35.20
N ASP A 82 2.65 -2.33 -36.30
CA ASP A 82 1.20 -2.17 -36.29
C ASP A 82 0.52 -3.27 -35.45
N SER A 83 0.99 -4.51 -35.55
CA SER A 83 0.48 -5.61 -34.72
C SER A 83 0.75 -5.43 -33.22
N LEU A 84 1.90 -4.84 -32.85
CA LEU A 84 2.24 -4.51 -31.46
C LEU A 84 1.36 -3.37 -30.92
N ASP A 85 1.08 -2.36 -31.74
CA ASP A 85 0.23 -1.25 -31.33
C ASP A 85 -1.24 -1.70 -31.18
N ALA A 86 -1.73 -2.57 -32.07
CA ALA A 86 -3.04 -3.21 -31.91
C ALA A 86 -3.16 -3.97 -30.58
N LEU A 87 -2.12 -4.70 -30.17
CA LEU A 87 -2.08 -5.36 -28.86
C LEU A 87 -2.01 -4.38 -27.69
N ARG A 88 -1.28 -3.28 -27.86
CA ARG A 88 -1.22 -2.20 -26.85
C ARG A 88 -2.60 -1.64 -26.59
N VAL A 89 -3.35 -1.31 -27.64
CA VAL A 89 -4.73 -0.80 -27.55
C VAL A 89 -5.65 -1.85 -26.89
N LYS A 90 -5.55 -3.12 -27.30
CA LYS A 90 -6.32 -4.24 -26.70
C LYS A 90 -6.08 -4.38 -25.20
N ILE A 91 -4.83 -4.21 -24.74
CA ILE A 91 -4.44 -4.29 -23.32
C ILE A 91 -4.88 -3.05 -22.54
N GLN A 92 -4.65 -1.86 -23.10
CA GLN A 92 -5.03 -0.59 -22.47
C GLN A 92 -6.55 -0.46 -22.35
N GLY A 93 -7.30 -1.19 -23.17
CA GLY A 93 -8.75 -1.19 -23.10
C GLY A 93 -9.35 0.15 -23.49
N GLU A 94 -8.65 0.92 -24.33
CA GLU A 94 -9.23 2.06 -25.04
C GLU A 94 -10.28 1.50 -26.00
N ILE A 95 -11.48 1.33 -25.45
CA ILE A 95 -12.71 1.36 -26.22
C ILE A 95 -12.78 2.82 -26.68
N ALA A 96 -12.51 3.05 -27.97
CA ALA A 96 -12.95 4.29 -28.59
C ALA A 96 -14.48 4.34 -28.43
N ASP A 97 -14.96 5.28 -27.62
CA ASP A 97 -16.37 5.68 -27.59
C ASP A 97 -16.82 6.16 -28.99
#